data_AF-A0A0S4QUE6-F1
#
_entry.id   AF-A0A0S4QUE6-F1
#
_cell.length_a   1.000
_cell.length_b   1.000
_cell.length_c   1.000
_cell.angle_alpha   90.00
_cell.angle_beta   90.00
_cell.angle_gamma   90.00
#
_symmetry.space_group_name_H-M   'P 1'
#
loop_
_entity.id
_entity.type
_entity.pdbx_description
1 polymer ?
#
loop_
_entity_poly.entity_id
_entity_poly.type
_entity_poly.pdbx_seq_one_letter_code
_entity_poly.pdbx_strand_id
1 'polypeptide(L)'
;MPDLFEYAMVRVMPRVDRGECVNVGVLLWCQAANYLGSRCLVDRARLVCLDPFVDLDAVAAHLTALRKVCAGGPDAGPAARLSGGERFRWLTAPRSTVVQTSPVHTGFTDDPPAELDRLVELLVAPPGPIVR
;
A
#
# COMPACT_ATOMS: atom_id res chain seq x y z
N MET A 1 1.28 -22.48 13.69
CA MET A 1 1.90 -21.41 14.51
C MET A 1 1.98 -20.25 13.56
N PRO A 2 1.40 -19.10 13.89
CA PRO A 2 1.21 -18.03 12.91
C PRO A 2 2.56 -17.44 12.50
N ASP A 3 2.67 -17.08 11.23
CA ASP A 3 3.88 -16.54 10.63
C ASP A 3 3.98 -15.03 10.83
N LEU A 4 5.20 -14.54 11.08
CA LEU A 4 5.48 -13.11 11.13
C LEU A 4 5.28 -12.50 9.73
N PHE A 5 4.54 -11.41 9.68
CA PHE A 5 4.45 -10.57 8.49
C PHE A 5 4.75 -9.11 8.81
N GLU A 6 5.13 -8.39 7.77
CA GLU A 6 5.34 -6.96 7.77
C GLU A 6 4.31 -6.30 6.85
N TYR A 7 3.81 -5.13 7.21
CA TYR A 7 2.89 -4.39 6.36
C TYR A 7 3.13 -2.88 6.41
N ALA A 8 2.72 -2.20 5.35
CA ALA A 8 2.71 -0.74 5.28
C ALA A 8 1.45 -0.28 4.55
N MET A 9 0.85 0.82 5.00
CA MET A 9 -0.24 1.46 4.28
C MET A 9 0.31 2.18 3.05
N VAL A 10 -0.36 2.02 1.91
CA VAL A 10 -0.18 2.87 0.73
C VAL A 10 -1.03 4.12 0.93
N ARG A 11 -0.43 5.29 0.82
CA ARG A 11 -1.05 6.59 1.07
C ARG A 11 -0.94 7.47 -0.16
N VAL A 12 -2.00 8.21 -0.42
CA VAL A 12 -1.97 9.33 -1.38
C VAL A 12 -1.91 10.62 -0.57
N MET A 13 -0.91 11.44 -0.87
CA MET A 13 -0.78 12.83 -0.45
C MET A 13 -1.13 13.73 -1.63
N PRO A 14 -2.37 14.22 -1.75
CA PRO A 14 -2.77 15.07 -2.88
C PRO A 14 -1.86 16.28 -3.06
N ARG A 15 -1.40 16.85 -1.93
CA ARG A 15 -0.38 17.91 -1.86
C ARG A 15 0.74 17.53 -0.91
N VAL A 16 1.91 17.23 -1.47
CA VAL A 16 3.08 16.77 -0.70
C VAL A 16 3.58 17.84 0.28
N ASP A 17 3.50 19.12 -0.09
CA ASP A 17 3.89 20.27 0.74
C ASP A 17 2.97 20.49 1.95
N ARG A 18 1.72 20.00 1.89
CA ARG A 18 0.75 20.08 3.00
C ARG A 18 0.79 18.87 3.92
N GLY A 19 1.25 17.72 3.42
CA GLY A 19 1.39 16.47 4.20
C GLY A 19 0.06 15.78 4.55
N GLU A 20 -1.08 16.30 4.09
CA GLU A 20 -2.38 15.66 4.25
C GLU A 20 -2.44 14.39 3.40
N CYS A 21 -2.98 13.30 3.96
CA CYS A 21 -2.97 12.02 3.26
C CYS A 21 -4.25 11.20 3.48
N VAL A 22 -4.53 10.33 2.51
CA VAL A 22 -5.57 9.30 2.58
C VAL A 22 -4.90 7.95 2.39
N ASN A 23 -5.17 7.00 3.30
CA ASN A 23 -4.82 5.61 3.06
C ASN A 23 -5.65 5.09 1.88
N VAL A 24 -4.99 4.51 0.88
CA VAL A 24 -5.62 3.95 -0.32
C VAL A 24 -5.28 2.48 -0.55
N GLY A 25 -4.49 1.86 0.33
CA GLY A 25 -4.13 0.46 0.18
C GLY A 25 -3.19 -0.03 1.27
N VAL A 26 -2.80 -1.29 1.15
CA VAL A 26 -1.85 -1.97 2.04
C VAL A 26 -0.88 -2.79 1.19
N LEU A 27 0.39 -2.79 1.60
CA LEU A 27 1.42 -3.73 1.20
C LEU A 27 1.61 -4.74 2.34
N LEU A 28 1.73 -6.03 2.02
CA LEU A 28 2.03 -7.06 3.01
C LEU A 28 3.15 -7.97 2.50
N TRP A 29 4.16 -8.19 3.33
CA TRP A 29 5.24 -9.14 3.10
C TRP A 29 5.27 -10.19 4.23
N CYS A 30 5.16 -11.46 3.86
CA CYS A 30 5.34 -12.59 4.76
C CYS A 30 6.47 -13.47 4.22
N GLN A 31 7.61 -13.49 4.94
CA GLN A 31 8.79 -14.22 4.49
C GLN A 31 8.59 -15.74 4.53
N ALA A 32 7.97 -16.26 5.59
CA ALA A 32 7.75 -17.69 5.76
C ALA A 32 6.87 -18.27 4.64
N ALA A 33 5.82 -17.54 4.26
CA ALA A 33 4.93 -17.89 3.15
C ALA A 33 5.46 -17.45 1.76
N ASN A 34 6.61 -16.77 1.70
CA ASN A 34 7.14 -16.11 0.50
C ASN A 34 6.08 -15.28 -0.26
N TYR A 35 5.27 -14.53 0.50
CA TYR A 35 4.13 -13.79 -0.03
C TYR A 35 4.39 -12.29 0.02
N LEU A 36 4.40 -11.63 -1.15
CA LEU A 36 4.34 -10.18 -1.29
C LEU A 36 3.03 -9.79 -1.97
N GLY A 37 2.14 -9.17 -1.21
CA GLY A 37 0.83 -8.72 -1.67
C GLY A 37 0.70 -7.21 -1.64
N SER A 38 -0.17 -6.70 -2.51
CA SER A 38 -0.71 -5.34 -2.39
C SER A 38 -2.18 -5.34 -2.74
N ARG A 39 -2.97 -4.55 -2.00
CA ARG A 39 -4.38 -4.34 -2.31
C ARG A 39 -4.72 -2.88 -2.06
N CYS A 40 -5.36 -2.25 -3.04
CA CYS A 40 -5.69 -0.83 -3.02
C CYS A 40 -7.20 -0.63 -3.23
N LEU A 41 -7.76 0.34 -2.51
CA LEU A 41 -9.11 0.85 -2.64
C LEU A 41 -9.03 2.37 -2.70
N VAL A 42 -9.29 2.95 -3.87
CA VAL A 42 -9.20 4.39 -4.09
C VAL A 42 -10.59 5.01 -4.02
N ASP A 43 -10.81 5.85 -3.01
CA ASP A 43 -11.97 6.72 -2.93
C ASP A 43 -11.64 8.09 -3.54
N ARG A 44 -12.11 8.31 -4.77
CA ARG A 44 -11.86 9.55 -5.52
C ARG A 44 -12.43 10.78 -4.80
N ALA A 45 -13.59 10.64 -4.15
CA ALA A 45 -14.23 11.76 -3.48
C ALA A 45 -13.38 12.23 -2.29
N ARG A 46 -12.85 11.31 -1.49
CA ARG A 46 -11.94 11.64 -0.37
C ARG A 46 -10.69 12.38 -0.82
N LEU A 47 -10.09 11.98 -1.95
CA LEU A 47 -8.90 12.65 -2.48
C LEU A 47 -9.22 14.07 -2.97
N VAL A 48 -10.30 14.23 -3.74
CA VAL A 48 -10.75 15.53 -4.27
C VAL A 48 -11.18 16.47 -3.14
N CYS A 49 -11.72 15.94 -2.03
CA CYS A 49 -12.03 16.76 -0.85
C CYS A 49 -10.79 17.38 -0.19
N LEU A 50 -9.62 16.72 -0.27
CA LEU A 50 -8.37 17.29 0.25
C LEU A 50 -7.71 18.25 -0.76
N ASP A 51 -7.75 17.92 -2.04
CA ASP A 51 -7.29 18.82 -3.10
C ASP A 51 -8.11 18.62 -4.39
N PRO A 52 -8.90 19.62 -4.83
CA PRO A 52 -9.67 19.51 -6.06
C PRO A 52 -8.81 19.45 -7.33
N PHE A 53 -7.51 19.75 -7.23
CA PHE A 53 -6.57 19.72 -8.35
C PHE A 53 -5.71 18.44 -8.41
N VAL A 54 -5.99 17.44 -7.56
CA VAL A 54 -5.23 16.19 -7.55
C VAL A 54 -5.31 15.46 -8.90
N ASP A 55 -4.15 15.08 -9.44
CA ASP A 55 -4.07 14.29 -10.67
C ASP A 55 -4.38 12.81 -10.37
N LEU A 56 -5.65 12.43 -10.54
CA LEU A 56 -6.12 11.08 -10.28
C LEU A 56 -5.55 10.05 -11.28
N ASP A 57 -5.18 10.46 -12.49
CA ASP A 57 -4.62 9.55 -13.48
C ASP A 57 -3.17 9.22 -13.16
N ALA A 58 -2.39 10.23 -12.73
CA ALA A 58 -1.05 10.00 -12.17
C ALA A 58 -1.09 9.08 -10.94
N VAL A 59 -2.04 9.31 -10.02
CA VAL A 59 -2.26 8.41 -8.86
C VAL A 59 -2.53 6.97 -9.32
N ALA A 60 -3.45 6.76 -10.27
CA ALA A 60 -3.78 5.44 -10.78
C ALA A 60 -2.58 4.76 -11.46
N ALA A 61 -1.78 5.52 -12.22
CA ALA A 61 -0.56 5.02 -12.84
C ALA A 61 0.48 4.58 -11.80
N HIS A 62 0.69 5.37 -10.75
CA HIS A 62 1.59 5.03 -9.64
C HIS A 62 1.15 3.76 -8.90
N LEU A 63 -0.14 3.64 -8.57
CA LEU A 63 -0.68 2.45 -7.90
C LEU A 63 -0.56 1.20 -8.79
N THR A 64 -0.73 1.35 -10.10
CA THR A 64 -0.52 0.27 -11.08
C THR A 64 0.94 -0.18 -11.09
N ALA A 65 1.89 0.76 -11.11
CA ALA A 65 3.32 0.45 -11.06
C ALA A 65 3.70 -0.25 -9.75
N LEU A 66 3.19 0.21 -8.61
CA LEU A 66 3.39 -0.43 -7.31
C LEU A 66 2.89 -1.88 -7.33
N ARG A 67 1.68 -2.12 -7.85
CA ARG A 67 1.12 -3.48 -7.94
C ARG A 67 1.96 -4.41 -8.82
N LYS A 68 2.51 -3.90 -9.93
CA LYS A 68 3.46 -4.64 -10.78
C LYS A 68 4.74 -5.01 -10.01
N VAL A 69 5.29 -4.10 -9.22
CA VAL A 69 6.46 -4.37 -8.37
C VAL A 69 6.15 -5.44 -7.32
N CYS A 70 4.96 -5.42 -6.70
CA CYS A 70 4.55 -6.48 -5.78
C CYS A 70 4.47 -7.85 -6.46
N ALA A 71 3.78 -7.92 -7.60
CA ALA A 71 3.63 -9.14 -8.40
C ALA A 71 4.99 -9.70 -8.87
N GLY A 72 5.97 -8.82 -9.08
CA GLY A 72 7.28 -9.20 -9.62
C GLY A 72 7.21 -9.50 -11.11
N GLY A 73 8.20 -10.27 -11.61
CA GLY A 73 8.30 -10.62 -13.02
C GLY A 73 8.79 -9.47 -13.91
N PRO A 74 8.74 -9.65 -15.25
CA PRO A 74 9.32 -8.71 -16.22
C PRO A 74 8.72 -7.29 -16.14
N ASP A 75 7.46 -7.19 -15.75
CA ASP A 75 6.72 -5.92 -15.67
C ASP A 75 7.03 -5.09 -14.41
N ALA A 76 7.81 -5.62 -13.46
CA ALA A 76 8.23 -4.92 -12.25
C ALA A 76 9.34 -3.87 -12.51
N GLY A 77 9.77 -3.71 -13.77
CA GLY A 77 10.77 -2.73 -14.18
C GLY A 77 12.12 -2.96 -13.47
N PRO A 78 12.76 -1.91 -12.93
CA PRO A 78 14.05 -2.06 -12.23
C PRO A 78 14.02 -3.06 -11.07
N ALA A 79 12.86 -3.28 -10.45
CA ALA A 79 12.69 -4.19 -9.33
C ALA A 79 12.49 -5.66 -9.75
N ALA A 80 12.45 -5.97 -11.06
CA ALA A 80 12.20 -7.32 -11.57
C ALA A 80 13.21 -8.37 -11.09
N ARG A 81 14.46 -7.96 -10.82
CA ARG A 81 15.54 -8.86 -10.38
C ARG A 81 15.61 -9.02 -8.85
N LEU A 82 14.81 -8.26 -8.11
CA LEU A 82 14.81 -8.27 -6.65
C LEU A 82 13.94 -9.41 -6.11
N SER A 83 14.33 -9.99 -4.97
CA SER A 83 13.51 -10.91 -4.19
C SER A 83 12.25 -10.22 -3.62
N GLY A 84 11.28 -10.99 -3.12
CA GLY A 84 10.06 -10.42 -2.51
C GLY A 84 10.36 -9.44 -1.37
N GLY A 85 11.26 -9.81 -0.46
CA GLY A 85 11.70 -8.93 0.63
C GLY A 85 12.38 -7.66 0.12
N GLU A 86 13.28 -7.76 -0.85
CA GLU A 86 13.93 -6.58 -1.44
C GLU A 86 12.94 -5.66 -2.16
N ARG A 87 11.94 -6.23 -2.86
CA ARG A 87 10.86 -5.45 -3.48
C ARG A 87 9.98 -4.77 -2.42
N PHE A 88 9.68 -5.44 -1.31
CA PHE A 88 8.97 -4.83 -0.19
C PHE A 88 9.76 -3.63 0.37
N ARG A 89 11.05 -3.80 0.66
CA ARG A 89 11.91 -2.70 1.14
C ARG A 89 12.02 -1.56 0.14
N TRP A 90 12.14 -1.87 -1.14
CA TRP A 90 12.16 -0.88 -2.22
C TRP A 90 10.87 -0.06 -2.24
N LEU A 91 9.71 -0.71 -2.11
CA LEU A 91 8.40 -0.07 -2.09
C LEU A 91 8.19 0.79 -0.84
N THR A 92 8.68 0.35 0.32
CA THR A 92 8.52 1.07 1.60
C THR A 92 9.58 2.14 1.86
N ALA A 93 10.57 2.26 0.99
CA ALA A 93 11.59 3.30 1.11
C ALA A 93 10.94 4.70 1.03
N PRO A 94 11.30 5.66 1.91
CA PRO A 94 10.72 7.00 1.91
C PRO A 94 10.88 7.71 0.56
N ARG A 95 9.80 8.35 0.09
CA ARG A 95 9.77 9.13 -1.15
C ARG A 95 8.87 10.35 -0.99
N SER A 96 9.30 11.50 -1.50
CA SER A 96 8.49 12.72 -1.52
C SER A 96 7.63 12.81 -2.79
N THR A 97 6.77 11.81 -3.00
CA THR A 97 5.88 11.70 -4.16
C THR A 97 4.41 11.73 -3.74
N VAL A 98 3.48 11.89 -4.69
CA VAL A 98 2.03 11.87 -4.39
C VAL A 98 1.59 10.54 -3.79
N VAL A 99 2.13 9.41 -4.26
CA VAL A 99 1.94 8.10 -3.63
C VAL A 99 3.14 7.81 -2.72
N GLN A 100 2.88 7.49 -1.46
CA GLN A 100 3.88 7.16 -0.45
C GLN A 100 3.44 5.95 0.37
N THR A 101 4.32 5.43 1.21
CA THR A 101 4.01 4.38 2.19
C THR A 101 4.14 4.89 3.61
N SER A 102 3.39 4.31 4.53
CA SER A 102 3.63 4.48 5.96
C SER A 102 4.97 3.87 6.41
N PRO A 103 5.41 4.14 7.65
CA PRO A 103 6.33 3.24 8.34
C PRO A 103 5.85 1.79 8.30
N VAL A 104 6.81 0.86 8.39
CA VAL A 104 6.52 -0.57 8.41
C VAL A 104 6.03 -0.97 9.81
N HIS A 105 4.98 -1.79 9.82
CA HIS A 105 4.39 -2.41 10.99
C HIS A 105 4.51 -3.93 10.88
N THR A 106 4.30 -4.65 11.97
CA THR A 106 4.39 -6.12 12.02
C THR A 106 3.14 -6.74 12.63
N GLY A 107 2.90 -8.01 12.30
CA GLY A 107 1.83 -8.82 12.86
C GLY A 107 2.08 -10.31 12.66
N PHE A 108 1.13 -11.14 13.06
CA PHE A 108 1.16 -12.59 12.90
C PHE A 108 -0.09 -13.07 12.18
N THR A 109 0.05 -13.98 11.22
CA THR A 109 -1.07 -14.57 10.48
C THR A 109 -0.77 -16.00 10.05
N ASP A 110 -1.80 -16.83 9.94
CA ASP A 110 -1.71 -18.14 9.28
C ASP A 110 -2.09 -18.06 7.79
N ASP A 111 -2.65 -16.93 7.33
CA ASP A 111 -3.08 -16.68 5.94
C ASP A 111 -2.75 -15.23 5.52
N PRO A 112 -1.59 -15.00 4.86
CA PRO A 112 -1.17 -13.67 4.43
C PRO A 112 -2.11 -12.99 3.42
N PRO A 113 -2.65 -13.68 2.39
CA PRO A 113 -3.71 -13.12 1.54
C PRO A 113 -4.96 -12.66 2.30
N ALA A 114 -5.52 -13.49 3.19
CA ALA A 114 -6.70 -13.10 3.96
C ALA A 114 -6.40 -11.93 4.92
N GLU A 115 -5.21 -11.91 5.51
CA GLU A 115 -4.78 -10.82 6.37
C GLU A 115 -4.60 -9.50 5.61
N LEU A 116 -4.10 -9.55 4.37
CA LEU A 116 -4.03 -8.36 3.51
C LEU A 116 -5.44 -7.77 3.29
N ASP A 117 -6.43 -8.61 3.03
CA ASP A 117 -7.80 -8.19 2.81
C ASP A 117 -8.40 -7.57 4.08
N ARG A 118 -8.22 -8.22 5.23
CA ARG A 118 -8.64 -7.71 6.54
C ARG A 118 -8.00 -6.35 6.86
N LEU A 119 -6.72 -6.17 6.57
CA LEU A 119 -6.02 -4.89 6.80
C LEU A 119 -6.54 -3.78 5.89
N VAL A 120 -6.92 -4.08 4.65
CA VAL A 120 -7.55 -3.08 3.77
C VAL A 120 -8.92 -2.67 4.29
N GLU A 121 -9.73 -3.61 4.75
CA GLU A 121 -11.02 -3.29 5.39
C GLU A 121 -10.84 -2.42 6.63
N LEU A 122 -9.84 -2.72 7.47
CA LEU A 122 -9.59 -2.01 8.71
C LEU A 122 -8.98 -0.62 8.52
N LEU A 123 -8.02 -0.47 7.59
CA LEU A 123 -7.14 0.71 7.52
C LEU A 123 -7.40 1.61 6.32
N VAL A 124 -8.21 1.18 5.35
CA VAL A 124 -8.41 1.87 4.07
C VAL A 124 -9.88 2.13 3.79
N ALA A 125 -10.73 1.10 3.94
CA ALA A 125 -12.15 1.22 3.68
C ALA A 125 -12.78 2.34 4.52
N PRO A 126 -13.87 2.97 4.04
CA PRO A 126 -14.58 3.97 4.82
C PRO A 126 -14.88 3.43 6.22
N PRO A 127 -14.43 4.12 7.29
CA PRO A 127 -14.67 3.63 8.63
C PRO A 127 -16.17 3.58 8.90
N GLY A 128 -16.62 2.53 9.58
CA GLY A 128 -17.95 2.53 10.19
C GLY A 128 -18.08 3.65 11.24
N PRO A 129 -19.31 3.94 11.70
CA PRO A 129 -19.50 4.86 12.81
C PRO A 129 -18.66 4.43 14.00
N ILE A 130 -18.05 5.40 14.71
CA ILE A 130 -17.38 5.12 15.97
C ILE A 130 -18.47 4.69 16.95
N VAL A 131 -18.58 3.39 17.21
CA VAL A 131 -19.39 2.88 18.30
C VAL A 131 -18.63 3.25 19.58
N ARG A 132 -19.10 4.28 20.28
CA ARG A 132 -18.60 4.68 21.59
C ARG A 132 -19.34 3.92 22.68
#